data_AF-A0A0D0CXN7-F1
#
_entry.id   AF-A0A0D0CXN7-F1
#
_cell.length_a   1.000
_cell.length_b   1.000
_cell.length_c   1.000
_cell.angle_alpha   90.00
_cell.angle_beta   90.00
_cell.angle_gamma   90.00
#
_symmetry.space_group_name_H-M   'P 1'
#
loop_
_entity.id
_entity.type
_entity.pdbx_description
1 polymer ?
#
loop_
_entity_poly.entity_id
_entity_poly.type
_entity_poly.pdbx_seq_one_letter_code
_entity_poly.pdbx_strand_id
1 'polypeptide(L)'
;MVINVGVLEHPLKLYKTQNDYLCQWVKHRNEYLEALLAVEAPPNLQKCSICNGDRTYRCLGCFSQPLFCTQCCRKQHYTLPFHCIKQWTGTFFEDSSL
;
A
#
# COMPACT_ATOMS: atom_id res chain seq x y z
N MET A 1 -5.77 -65.58 23.38
CA MET A 1 -5.10 -64.90 22.27
C MET A 1 -5.61 -63.46 22.26
N VAL A 2 -4.91 -62.57 22.98
CA VAL A 2 -5.26 -61.13 23.02
C VAL A 2 -4.28 -60.41 22.11
N ILE A 3 -4.76 -59.98 20.95
CA ILE A 3 -3.96 -59.16 20.03
C ILE A 3 -3.98 -57.72 20.56
N ASN A 4 -2.86 -57.32 21.13
CA ASN A 4 -2.59 -55.97 21.59
C ASN A 4 -2.23 -55.13 20.35
N VAL A 5 -3.22 -54.42 19.78
CA VAL A 5 -2.98 -53.49 18.69
C VAL A 5 -2.54 -52.17 19.31
N GLY A 6 -1.23 -52.00 19.47
CA GLY A 6 -0.64 -50.72 19.84
C GLY A 6 -0.97 -49.68 18.78
N VAL A 7 -1.88 -48.76 19.11
CA VAL A 7 -2.08 -47.53 18.34
C VAL A 7 -0.84 -46.68 18.53
N LEU A 8 0.02 -46.64 17.52
CA LEU A 8 1.11 -45.67 17.44
C LEU A 8 0.47 -44.29 17.26
N GLU A 9 0.35 -43.55 18.37
CA GLU A 9 0.03 -42.12 18.42
C GLU A 9 1.13 -41.33 17.69
N HIS A 10 1.07 -41.31 16.36
CA HIS A 10 1.85 -40.36 15.57
C HIS A 10 1.08 -39.03 15.55
N PRO A 11 1.66 -37.91 16.03
CA PRO A 11 0.99 -36.63 15.96
C PRO A 11 0.80 -36.26 14.49
N LEU A 12 -0.46 -36.29 14.05
CA LEU A 12 -0.86 -35.74 12.75
C LEU A 12 -0.38 -34.30 12.72
N LYS A 13 0.61 -33.99 11.87
CA LYS A 13 0.96 -32.60 11.57
C LYS A 13 -0.30 -31.97 10.98
N LEU A 14 -1.02 -31.19 11.81
CA LEU A 14 -2.13 -30.37 11.36
C LEU A 14 -1.55 -29.28 10.46
N TYR A 15 -1.52 -29.57 9.16
CA TYR A 15 -1.18 -28.58 8.16
C TYR A 15 -2.29 -27.55 8.11
N LYS A 16 -1.90 -26.27 8.12
CA LYS A 16 -2.85 -25.17 7.91
C LYS A 16 -3.49 -25.33 6.53
N THR A 17 -4.82 -25.38 6.53
CA THR A 17 -5.62 -25.28 5.31
C THR A 17 -5.60 -23.85 4.79
N GLN A 18 -6.05 -23.65 3.54
CA GLN A 18 -6.25 -22.31 3.00
C GLN A 18 -7.20 -21.46 3.87
N ASN A 19 -8.24 -22.06 4.43
CA ASN A 19 -9.18 -21.39 5.32
C ASN A 19 -8.50 -20.89 6.60
N ASP A 20 -7.56 -21.66 7.15
CA ASP A 20 -6.80 -21.26 8.34
C ASP A 20 -5.96 -20.00 8.08
N TYR A 21 -5.40 -19.85 6.87
CA TYR A 21 -4.66 -18.65 6.49
C TYR A 21 -5.57 -17.44 6.28
N LEU A 22 -6.76 -17.63 5.68
CA LEU A 22 -7.74 -16.56 5.55
C LEU A 22 -8.21 -16.06 6.93
N CYS A 23 -8.52 -16.96 7.86
CA CYS A 23 -8.88 -16.62 9.24
C CYS A 23 -7.76 -15.87 9.98
N GLN A 24 -6.48 -16.18 9.69
CA GLN A 24 -5.35 -15.41 10.21
C GLN A 24 -5.31 -14.00 9.61
N TRP A 25 -5.46 -13.87 8.29
CA TRP A 25 -5.46 -12.57 7.61
C TRP A 25 -6.61 -11.66 8.09
N VAL A 26 -7.81 -12.19 8.33
CA VAL A 26 -8.98 -11.42 8.80
C VAL A 26 -8.69 -10.62 10.07
N LYS A 27 -7.78 -11.11 10.93
CA LYS A 27 -7.37 -10.42 12.16
C LYS A 27 -6.59 -9.13 11.87
N HIS A 28 -5.89 -9.07 10.74
CA HIS A 28 -5.07 -7.94 10.31
C HIS A 28 -5.78 -7.02 9.31
N ARG A 29 -6.98 -7.37 8.83
CA ARG A 29 -7.67 -6.66 7.73
C ARG A 29 -7.73 -5.13 7.90
N ASN A 30 -7.95 -4.66 9.12
CA ASN A 30 -8.09 -3.23 9.41
C ASN A 30 -6.76 -2.50 9.30
N GLU A 31 -5.65 -3.11 9.75
CA GLU A 31 -4.30 -2.53 9.65
C GLU A 31 -3.92 -2.29 8.18
N TYR A 32 -4.25 -3.25 7.32
CA TYR A 32 -4.04 -3.12 5.87
C TYR A 32 -4.97 -2.06 5.27
N LEU A 33 -6.25 -2.04 5.66
CA LEU A 33 -7.20 -1.03 5.18
C LEU A 33 -6.77 0.38 5.56
N GLU A 34 -6.33 0.59 6.80
CA GLU A 34 -5.80 1.87 7.28
C GLU A 34 -4.58 2.31 6.48
N ALA A 35 -3.63 1.39 6.21
CA ALA A 35 -2.47 1.69 5.38
C ALA A 35 -2.84 2.07 3.95
N LEU A 36 -3.83 1.40 3.35
CA LEU A 36 -4.34 1.73 2.02
C LEU A 36 -5.05 3.08 2.01
N LEU A 37 -5.86 3.40 3.02
CA LEU A 37 -6.54 4.68 3.11
C LEU A 37 -5.58 5.83 3.41
N ALA A 38 -4.50 5.59 4.15
CA ALA A 38 -3.49 6.59 4.49
C ALA A 38 -2.77 7.15 3.26
N VAL A 39 -2.76 6.44 2.13
CA VAL A 39 -2.14 6.91 0.87
C VAL A 39 -3.14 7.62 -0.07
N GLU A 40 -4.43 7.62 0.25
CA GLU A 40 -5.44 8.31 -0.58
C GLU A 40 -5.46 9.83 -0.36
N ALA A 41 -5.00 10.30 0.79
CA ALA A 41 -4.89 11.71 1.13
C ALA A 41 -3.42 12.10 1.39
N PRO A 42 -3.03 13.37 1.15
CA PRO A 42 -1.73 13.86 1.56
C PRO A 42 -1.57 13.75 3.09
N PRO A 43 -0.42 13.31 3.62
CA PRO A 43 -0.12 13.43 5.04
C PRO A 43 -0.22 14.89 5.49
N ASN A 44 -0.66 15.13 6.73
CA ASN A 44 -0.81 16.47 7.33
C ASN A 44 0.44 17.37 7.21
N LEU A 45 1.63 16.78 7.07
CA LEU A 45 2.90 17.50 6.85
C LEU A 45 3.22 17.61 5.34
N GLN A 46 2.77 18.70 4.72
CA GLN A 46 2.74 18.92 3.26
C GLN A 46 4.00 19.61 2.66
N LYS A 47 5.18 18.97 2.67
CA LYS A 47 6.44 19.53 2.09
C LYS A 47 7.07 18.77 0.92
N CYS A 48 7.31 19.39 -0.23
CA CYS A 48 7.78 18.71 -1.44
C CYS A 48 8.92 17.74 -1.13
N SER A 49 8.84 16.50 -1.61
CA SER A 49 9.83 15.44 -1.33
C SER A 49 11.26 15.76 -1.81
N ILE A 50 11.44 16.85 -2.56
CA ILE A 50 12.74 17.30 -3.08
C ILE A 50 13.20 18.60 -2.39
N CYS A 51 12.39 19.66 -2.46
CA CYS A 51 12.81 20.99 -2.00
C CYS A 51 12.15 21.44 -0.68
N ASN A 52 11.28 20.60 -0.10
CA ASN A 52 10.57 20.88 1.14
C ASN A 52 9.60 22.09 1.10
N GLY A 53 9.30 22.64 -0.08
CA GLY A 53 8.31 23.72 -0.27
C GLY A 53 6.87 23.23 -0.40
N ASP A 54 5.90 24.12 -0.61
CA ASP A 54 4.48 23.76 -0.72
C ASP A 54 4.21 22.85 -1.92
N ARG A 55 3.36 21.83 -1.72
CA ARG A 55 3.16 20.75 -2.69
C ARG A 55 1.68 20.42 -2.86
N THR A 56 1.28 20.15 -4.10
CA THR A 56 -0.08 19.73 -4.44
C THR A 56 -0.12 18.59 -5.45
N TYR A 57 1.02 18.16 -5.99
CA TYR A 57 1.06 17.15 -7.06
C TYR A 57 1.58 15.82 -6.55
N ARG A 58 0.93 14.72 -6.95
CA ARG A 58 1.48 13.35 -6.83
C ARG A 58 1.55 12.71 -8.21
N CYS A 59 2.37 11.67 -8.35
CA CYS A 59 2.38 10.84 -9.53
C CYS A 59 2.06 9.39 -9.17
N LEU A 60 1.12 8.77 -9.88
CA LEU A 60 0.76 7.36 -9.67
C LEU A 60 1.79 6.39 -10.25
N GLY A 61 2.63 6.83 -11.19
CA GLY A 61 3.72 6.04 -11.76
C GLY A 61 4.99 6.04 -10.90
N CYS A 62 5.13 6.97 -9.95
CA CYS A 62 6.27 7.00 -9.06
C CYS A 62 6.12 5.98 -7.92
N PHE A 63 7.22 5.29 -7.61
CA PHE A 63 7.31 4.49 -6.39
C PHE A 63 7.01 5.37 -5.17
N SER A 64 6.27 4.81 -4.20
CA SER A 64 5.79 5.48 -2.98
C SER A 64 4.92 6.73 -3.16
N GLN A 65 4.54 7.07 -4.39
CA GLN A 65 3.67 8.21 -4.74
C GLN A 65 4.03 9.53 -3.99
N PRO A 66 5.28 9.99 -4.05
CA PRO A 66 5.73 11.21 -3.38
C PRO A 66 4.96 12.44 -3.85
N LEU A 67 4.96 13.46 -2.99
CA LEU A 67 4.31 14.73 -3.24
C LEU A 67 5.32 15.80 -3.67
N PHE A 68 4.98 16.54 -4.71
CA PHE A 68 5.84 17.51 -5.37
C PHE A 68 5.20 18.91 -5.43
N CYS A 69 6.04 19.93 -5.34
CA CYS A 69 5.68 21.25 -5.84
C CYS A 69 5.68 21.23 -7.37
N THR A 70 5.07 22.24 -7.99
CA THR A 70 4.95 22.36 -9.47
C THR A 70 6.31 22.22 -10.17
N GLN A 71 7.34 22.93 -9.70
CA GLN A 71 8.65 22.94 -10.34
C GLN A 71 9.36 21.58 -10.25
N CYS A 72 9.33 20.96 -9.07
CA CYS A 72 9.92 19.65 -8.86
C CYS A 72 9.18 18.57 -9.64
N CYS A 73 7.84 18.65 -9.73
CA CYS A 73 7.02 17.72 -10.49
C CYS A 73 7.41 17.76 -11.98
N ARG A 74 7.41 18.95 -12.60
CA ARG A 74 7.79 19.11 -14.01
C ARG A 74 9.21 18.62 -14.29
N LYS A 75 10.17 18.94 -13.41
CA LYS A 75 11.56 18.51 -13.59
C LYS A 75 11.71 17.00 -13.54
N GLN A 76 11.02 16.32 -12.63
CA GLN A 76 11.12 14.86 -12.51
C GLN A 76 10.38 14.11 -13.63
N HIS A 77 9.27 14.66 -14.12
CA HIS A 77 8.44 13.99 -15.11
C HIS A 77 8.69 14.43 -16.55
N TYR A 78 9.68 15.31 -16.78
CA TYR A 78 9.99 15.86 -18.10
C TYR A 78 10.18 14.80 -19.19
N THR A 79 10.82 13.66 -18.86
CA THR A 79 11.06 12.55 -19.80
C THR A 79 10.21 11.31 -19.49
N LEU A 80 9.12 11.45 -18.73
CA LEU A 80 8.28 10.34 -18.27
C LEU A 80 6.82 10.52 -18.75
N PRO A 81 6.55 10.47 -20.07
CA PRO A 81 5.26 10.85 -20.64
C PRO A 81 4.09 9.93 -20.25
N PHE A 82 4.37 8.71 -19.75
CA PHE A 82 3.34 7.75 -19.32
C PHE A 82 3.02 7.83 -17.83
N HIS A 83 3.68 8.73 -17.09
CA HIS A 83 3.40 8.94 -15.68
C HIS A 83 2.11 9.76 -15.51
N CYS A 84 1.13 9.23 -14.79
CA CYS A 84 -0.11 9.95 -14.51
C CYS A 84 0.07 10.87 -13.31
N ILE A 85 0.01 12.18 -13.55
CA ILE A 85 0.10 13.20 -12.51
C ILE A 85 -1.30 13.55 -12.01
N LYS A 86 -1.43 13.71 -10.69
CA LYS A 86 -2.65 14.17 -10.04
C LYS A 86 -2.39 15.38 -9.16
N GLN A 87 -3.36 16.28 -9.09
CA GLN A 87 -3.34 17.46 -8.26
C GLN A 87 -4.34 17.35 -7.11
N TRP A 88 -3.91 17.73 -5.91
CA TRP A 88 -4.76 17.85 -4.73
C TRP A 88 -5.65 19.08 -4.85
N THR A 89 -6.96 18.89 -4.76
CA THR A 89 -7.96 19.96 -4.83
C THR A 89 -8.27 20.59 -3.47
N GLY A 90 -7.78 19.99 -2.38
CA GLY A 90 -8.20 20.28 -1.01
C GLY A 90 -9.03 19.14 -0.39
N THR A 91 -9.70 18.35 -1.23
CA THR A 91 -10.56 17.23 -0.80
C THR A 91 -10.20 15.90 -1.45
N PHE A 92 -9.73 15.89 -2.69
CA PHE A 92 -9.30 14.68 -3.40
C PHE A 92 -8.25 14.98 -4.48
N PHE A 93 -7.73 13.93 -5.12
CA PHE A 93 -6.77 14.03 -6.21
C PHE A 93 -7.46 13.93 -7.59
N GLU A 94 -7.37 15.00 -8.37
CA GLU A 94 -7.83 15.06 -9.77
C GLU A 94 -6.69 14.84 -10.76
N ASP A 95 -7.01 14.38 -11.96
CA ASP A 95 -6.02 14.23 -13.02
C ASP A 95 -5.46 15.60 -13.44
N SER A 96 -4.16 15.65 -13.72
CA SER A 96 -3.47 16.88 -14.09
C SER A 96 -2.56 16.64 -15.29
N SER A 97 -2.53 17.61 -16.21
CA SER A 97 -1.66 17.61 -17.38
C SER A 97 -0.32 18.32 -17.14
N LEU A 98 0.02 18.63 -15.88
CA LEU A 98 1.21 19.39 -15.50
C LEU A 98 2.52 18.79 -16.03
#